data_AF-A0A945VZK5-F1
#
_entry.id   AF-A0A945VZK5-F1
#
_cell.length_a   1.000
_cell.length_b   1.000
_cell.length_c   1.000
_cell.angle_alpha   90.00
_cell.angle_beta   90.00
_cell.angle_gamma   90.00
#
_symmetry.space_group_name_H-M   'P 1'
#
loop_
_entity.id
_entity.type
_entity.pdbx_description
1 polymer ?
#
loop_
_entity_poly.entity_id
_entity_poly.type
_entity_poly.pdbx_seq_one_letter_code
_entity_poly.pdbx_strand_id
1 'polypeptide(L)'
;MQTILNYSLILIGAIIMLVSLVRVRGLLKSTSTVPEYHQKQIKLFFVLHRELMVFFFVGYISVLVAFAFHYSFVSETFISFVFFSGSIFVYIGTIIQSRLLTGVQNTLEGFLPICSTCKKVRVVDRSAEEPEKWQGLDKFISEKTDVSFTHGYCPECFDKVRGNM
;
A
#
# COMPACT_ATOMS: atom_id res chain seq x y z
N MET A 1 33.40 -16.72 -24.89
CA MET A 1 32.63 -17.24 -23.74
C MET A 1 32.09 -16.11 -22.85
N GLN A 2 32.93 -15.16 -22.42
CA GLN A 2 32.48 -13.98 -21.65
C GLN A 2 31.43 -13.12 -22.35
N THR A 3 31.54 -12.90 -23.67
CA THR A 3 30.55 -12.12 -24.43
C THR A 3 29.16 -12.75 -24.41
N ILE A 4 29.06 -14.05 -24.66
CA ILE A 4 27.78 -14.80 -24.65
C ILE A 4 27.12 -14.73 -23.27
N LEU A 5 27.91 -14.85 -22.19
CA LEU A 5 27.43 -14.73 -20.82
C LEU A 5 26.90 -13.31 -20.51
N ASN A 6 27.58 -12.27 -20.99
CA ASN A 6 27.14 -10.90 -20.80
C ASN A 6 25.82 -10.62 -21.54
N TYR A 7 25.71 -11.06 -22.80
CA TYR A 7 24.48 -10.92 -23.58
C TYR A 7 23.30 -11.66 -22.94
N SER A 8 23.51 -12.88 -22.43
CA SER A 8 22.44 -13.63 -21.77
C SER A 8 21.98 -12.95 -20.48
N LEU A 9 22.90 -12.42 -19.68
CA LEU A 9 22.57 -11.69 -18.44
C LEU A 9 21.74 -10.42 -18.72
N ILE A 10 22.13 -9.64 -19.74
CA ILE A 10 21.40 -8.42 -20.14
C ILE A 10 20.00 -8.79 -20.64
N LEU A 11 19.86 -9.84 -21.45
CA LEU A 11 18.58 -10.31 -21.97
C LEU A 11 17.63 -10.75 -20.84
N ILE A 12 18.14 -11.54 -19.88
CA ILE A 12 17.37 -11.96 -18.71
C ILE A 12 16.90 -10.74 -17.91
N GLY A 13 17.80 -9.77 -17.68
CA GLY A 13 17.45 -8.50 -17.01
C GLY A 13 16.33 -7.74 -17.73
N ALA A 14 16.42 -7.61 -19.05
CA ALA A 14 15.39 -6.95 -19.85
C ALA A 14 14.02 -7.68 -19.77
N ILE A 15 14.01 -9.02 -19.79
CA ILE A 15 12.79 -9.82 -19.63
C ILE A 15 12.15 -9.60 -18.25
N ILE A 16 12.94 -9.65 -17.17
CA ILE A 16 12.46 -9.41 -15.80
C ILE A 16 11.86 -8.01 -15.68
N MET A 17 12.50 -7.00 -16.25
CA MET A 17 12.01 -5.62 -16.26
C MET A 17 10.71 -5.47 -17.04
N LEU A 18 10.58 -6.14 -18.19
CA LEU A 18 9.36 -6.14 -18.99
C LEU A 18 8.18 -6.75 -18.22
N VAL A 19 8.38 -7.90 -17.59
CA VAL A 19 7.35 -8.56 -16.75
C VAL A 19 6.94 -7.65 -15.60
N SER A 20 7.91 -7.00 -14.95
CA SER A 20 7.67 -6.10 -13.83
C SER A 20 6.87 -4.85 -14.25
N LEU A 21 7.14 -4.29 -15.44
CA LEU A 21 6.36 -3.19 -16.02
C LEU A 21 4.89 -3.57 -16.25
N VAL A 22 4.64 -4.76 -16.80
CA VAL A 22 3.27 -5.27 -17.02
C VAL A 22 2.54 -5.41 -15.68
N ARG A 23 3.20 -5.97 -14.66
CA ARG A 23 2.61 -6.16 -13.33
C ARG A 23 2.26 -4.83 -12.65
N VAL A 24 3.15 -3.84 -12.70
CA VAL A 24 2.91 -2.50 -12.13
C VAL A 24 1.75 -1.77 -12.82
N ARG A 25 1.62 -1.91 -14.15
CA ARG A 25 0.45 -1.36 -14.89
C ARG A 25 -0.87 -1.98 -14.40
N GLY A 26 -0.88 -3.29 -14.14
CA GLY A 26 -2.02 -3.97 -13.54
C GLY A 26 -2.41 -3.39 -12.17
N LEU A 27 -1.42 -3.16 -11.30
CA LEU A 27 -1.64 -2.59 -9.96
C LEU A 27 -2.17 -1.15 -10.00
N LEU A 28 -1.66 -0.32 -10.93
CA LEU A 28 -2.14 1.05 -11.16
C LEU A 28 -3.61 1.10 -11.58
N LYS A 29 -4.09 0.09 -12.32
CA LYS A 29 -5.50 -0.01 -12.72
C LYS A 29 -6.40 -0.33 -11.53
N SER A 30 -5.90 -1.14 -10.59
CA SER A 30 -6.65 -1.51 -9.37
C SER A 30 -6.63 -0.44 -8.28
N THR A 31 -5.89 0.66 -8.45
CA THR A 31 -5.80 1.74 -7.44
C THR A 31 -7.08 2.60 -7.37
N SER A 32 -8.06 2.41 -8.27
CA SER A 32 -9.35 3.13 -8.18
C SER A 32 -10.24 2.66 -7.03
N THR A 33 -9.90 1.55 -6.37
CA THR A 33 -10.63 0.99 -5.22
C THR A 33 -10.22 1.60 -3.88
N VAL A 34 -9.20 2.49 -3.87
CA VAL A 34 -8.65 3.10 -2.66
C VAL A 34 -9.35 4.43 -2.35
N PRO A 35 -9.72 4.72 -1.07
CA PRO A 35 -10.35 5.98 -0.67
C PRO A 35 -9.57 7.23 -1.13
N GLU A 36 -10.29 8.25 -1.61
CA GLU A 36 -9.72 9.43 -2.30
C GLU A 36 -8.61 10.14 -1.52
N TYR A 37 -8.67 10.14 -0.18
CA TYR A 37 -7.72 10.83 0.69
C TYR A 37 -6.27 10.34 0.55
N HIS A 38 -6.04 9.04 0.34
CA HIS A 38 -4.69 8.47 0.13
C HIS A 38 -4.35 8.24 -1.36
N GLN A 39 -5.34 8.39 -2.25
CA GLN A 39 -5.22 7.99 -3.65
C GLN A 39 -4.17 8.81 -4.42
N LYS A 40 -4.08 10.13 -4.18
CA LYS A 40 -3.14 11.01 -4.90
C LYS A 40 -1.68 10.69 -4.59
N GLN A 41 -1.32 10.53 -3.32
CA GLN A 41 0.05 10.21 -2.93
C GLN A 41 0.45 8.82 -3.41
N ILE A 42 -0.40 7.82 -3.23
CA ILE A 42 -0.12 6.45 -3.68
C ILE A 42 0.06 6.44 -5.21
N LYS A 43 -0.83 7.10 -5.97
CA LYS A 43 -0.71 7.18 -7.43
C LYS A 43 0.58 7.86 -7.88
N LEU A 44 1.01 8.94 -7.19
CA LEU A 44 2.26 9.62 -7.49
C LEU A 44 3.47 8.69 -7.30
N PHE A 45 3.57 7.99 -6.17
CA PHE A 45 4.66 7.05 -5.91
C PHE A 45 4.67 5.89 -6.92
N PHE A 46 3.50 5.34 -7.26
CA PHE A 46 3.39 4.28 -8.27
C PHE A 46 3.78 4.76 -9.67
N VAL A 47 3.41 5.99 -10.06
CA VAL A 47 3.82 6.59 -11.33
C VAL A 47 5.32 6.84 -11.34
N LEU A 48 5.88 7.44 -10.30
CA LEU A 48 7.33 7.68 -10.19
C LEU A 48 8.12 6.37 -10.26
N HIS A 49 7.69 5.35 -9.52
CA HIS A 49 8.26 4.00 -9.57
C HIS A 49 8.16 3.39 -10.97
N ARG A 50 7.05 3.59 -11.68
CA ARG A 50 6.89 3.14 -13.08
C ARG A 50 7.85 3.86 -14.03
N GLU A 51 7.99 5.18 -13.94
CA GLU A 51 8.92 5.92 -14.80
C GLU A 51 10.36 5.45 -14.59
N LEU A 52 10.73 5.16 -13.35
CA LEU A 52 12.04 4.61 -13.02
C LEU A 52 12.25 3.21 -13.61
N MET A 53 11.23 2.36 -13.59
CA MET A 53 11.27 1.04 -14.25
C MET A 53 11.43 1.14 -15.77
N VAL A 54 10.77 2.12 -16.40
CA VAL A 54 10.93 2.37 -17.83
C VAL A 54 12.36 2.84 -18.12
N PHE A 55 12.90 3.72 -17.28
CA PHE A 55 14.29 4.18 -17.38
C PHE A 55 15.29 3.00 -17.35
N PHE A 56 15.13 2.06 -16.41
CA PHE A 56 15.96 0.85 -16.36
C PHE A 56 15.82 -0.03 -17.60
N PHE A 57 14.59 -0.24 -18.09
CA PHE A 57 14.37 -1.03 -19.29
C PHE A 57 15.07 -0.42 -20.51
N VAL A 58 14.92 0.89 -20.71
CA VAL A 58 15.65 1.63 -21.76
C VAL A 58 17.16 1.52 -21.55
N GLY A 59 17.64 1.56 -20.31
CA GLY A 59 19.04 1.38 -19.98
C GLY A 59 19.59 -0.01 -20.34
N TYR A 60 18.84 -1.08 -20.09
CA TYR A 60 19.23 -2.42 -20.52
C TYR A 60 19.35 -2.52 -22.05
N ILE A 61 18.41 -1.92 -22.80
CA ILE A 61 18.48 -1.88 -24.27
C ILE A 61 19.66 -1.03 -24.76
N SER A 62 19.90 0.12 -24.12
CA SER A 62 21.05 0.99 -24.42
C SER A 62 22.38 0.25 -24.26
N VAL A 63 22.56 -0.46 -23.15
CA VAL A 63 23.77 -1.28 -22.90
C VAL A 63 23.87 -2.41 -23.92
N LEU A 64 22.78 -3.11 -24.24
CA LEU A 64 22.77 -4.17 -25.25
C LEU A 64 23.25 -3.66 -26.62
N VAL A 65 22.76 -2.50 -27.04
CA VAL A 65 23.15 -1.84 -28.30
C VAL A 65 24.61 -1.39 -28.23
N ALA A 66 25.05 -0.74 -27.14
CA ALA A 66 26.43 -0.29 -26.99
C ALA A 66 27.45 -1.45 -27.09
N PHE A 67 27.13 -2.60 -26.49
CA PHE A 67 27.91 -3.83 -26.61
C PHE A 67 27.92 -4.39 -28.03
N ALA A 68 26.79 -4.29 -28.76
CA ALA A 68 26.70 -4.75 -30.15
C ALA A 68 27.55 -3.91 -31.12
N PHE A 69 27.71 -2.61 -30.85
CA PHE A 69 28.50 -1.68 -31.67
C PHE A 69 29.91 -1.41 -31.13
N HIS A 70 30.36 -2.11 -30.08
CA HIS A 70 31.68 -1.96 -29.47
C HIS A 70 32.01 -0.53 -28.96
N TYR A 71 31.02 0.20 -28.45
CA TYR A 71 31.24 1.54 -27.86
C TYR A 71 31.68 1.45 -26.39
N SER A 72 32.97 1.67 -26.11
CA SER A 72 33.53 1.56 -24.75
C SER A 72 33.27 2.77 -23.82
N PHE A 73 33.01 3.96 -24.37
CA PHE A 73 32.91 5.19 -23.58
C PHE A 73 31.57 5.35 -22.84
N VAL A 74 30.49 4.78 -23.40
CA VAL A 74 29.13 5.01 -22.90
C VAL A 74 28.83 4.16 -21.65
N SER A 75 29.58 3.10 -21.39
CA SER A 75 29.23 2.14 -20.33
C SER A 75 29.50 2.64 -18.91
N GLU A 76 30.66 3.24 -18.61
CA GLU A 76 31.03 3.47 -17.20
C GLU A 76 30.16 4.52 -16.50
N THR A 77 30.06 5.73 -17.06
CA THR A 77 29.23 6.80 -16.49
C THR A 77 27.74 6.40 -16.46
N PHE A 78 27.29 5.69 -17.49
CA PHE A 78 25.91 5.21 -17.58
C PHE A 78 25.62 4.17 -16.49
N ILE A 79 26.52 3.22 -16.28
CA ILE A 79 26.39 2.21 -15.22
C ILE A 79 26.27 2.88 -13.85
N SER A 80 27.11 3.87 -13.54
CA SER A 80 27.02 4.62 -12.27
C SER A 80 25.66 5.29 -12.08
N PHE A 81 25.12 5.92 -13.13
CA PHE A 81 23.81 6.56 -13.07
C PHE A 81 22.67 5.54 -12.91
N VAL A 82 22.75 4.40 -13.59
CA VAL A 82 21.82 3.27 -13.44
C VAL A 82 21.84 2.74 -11.99
N PHE A 83 23.01 2.58 -11.38
CA PHE A 83 23.11 2.17 -9.97
C PHE A 83 22.53 3.20 -9.01
N PHE A 84 22.80 4.50 -9.22
CA PHE A 84 22.24 5.57 -8.40
C PHE A 84 20.70 5.62 -8.49
N SER A 85 20.17 5.54 -9.71
CA SER A 85 18.75 5.34 -9.98
C SER A 85 18.21 4.09 -9.26
N GLY A 86 19.05 3.07 -9.08
CA GLY A 86 18.67 1.78 -8.48
C GLY A 86 18.42 1.90 -6.99
N SER A 87 19.25 2.68 -6.30
CA SER A 87 19.04 3.02 -4.90
C SER A 87 17.73 3.79 -4.70
N ILE A 88 17.43 4.76 -5.57
CA ILE A 88 16.16 5.50 -5.55
C ILE A 88 14.97 4.55 -5.76
N PHE A 89 15.11 3.60 -6.69
CA PHE A 89 14.08 2.60 -6.99
C PHE A 89 13.74 1.74 -5.77
N VAL A 90 14.76 1.19 -5.12
CA VAL A 90 14.59 0.37 -3.91
C VAL A 90 13.97 1.20 -2.77
N TYR A 91 14.41 2.45 -2.60
CA TYR A 91 13.85 3.34 -1.60
C TYR A 91 12.36 3.61 -1.81
N ILE A 92 11.94 3.96 -3.04
CA ILE A 92 10.53 4.16 -3.38
C ILE A 92 9.73 2.87 -3.18
N GLY A 93 10.27 1.72 -3.60
CA GLY A 93 9.64 0.41 -3.39
C GLY A 93 9.39 0.12 -1.91
N THR A 94 10.36 0.45 -1.05
CA THR A 94 10.26 0.26 0.42
C THR A 94 9.20 1.18 1.04
N ILE A 95 9.08 2.42 0.55
CA ILE A 95 8.00 3.33 0.95
C ILE A 95 6.63 2.77 0.53
N ILE A 96 6.51 2.25 -0.69
CA ILE A 96 5.25 1.66 -1.16
C ILE A 96 4.86 0.47 -0.27
N GLN A 97 5.82 -0.42 0.03
CA GLN A 97 5.57 -1.59 0.86
C GLN A 97 5.16 -1.22 2.29
N SER A 98 5.86 -0.27 2.95
CA SER A 98 5.51 0.15 4.31
C SER A 98 4.09 0.73 4.40
N ARG A 99 3.68 1.54 3.42
CA ARG A 99 2.33 2.11 3.35
C ARG A 99 1.25 1.04 3.14
N LEU A 100 1.52 0.03 2.31
CA LEU A 100 0.59 -1.09 2.11
C LEU A 100 0.38 -1.87 3.41
N LEU A 101 1.45 -2.14 4.16
CA LEU A 101 1.35 -2.84 5.45
C LEU A 101 0.54 -2.04 6.48
N THR A 102 0.78 -0.73 6.61
CA THR A 102 -0.01 0.13 7.51
C THR A 102 -1.48 0.19 7.11
N GLY A 103 -1.77 0.24 5.80
CA GLY A 103 -3.14 0.21 5.30
C GLY A 103 -3.89 -1.08 5.69
N VAL A 104 -3.24 -2.24 5.55
CA VAL A 104 -3.81 -3.52 5.95
C VAL A 104 -4.06 -3.57 7.46
N GLN A 105 -3.11 -3.08 8.28
CA GLN A 105 -3.29 -3.03 9.73
C GLN A 105 -4.54 -2.24 10.14
N ASN A 106 -4.75 -1.06 9.55
CA ASN A 106 -5.93 -0.24 9.83
C ASN A 106 -7.24 -0.91 9.38
N THR A 107 -7.22 -1.73 8.33
CA THR A 107 -8.42 -2.47 7.89
C THR A 107 -8.78 -3.63 8.81
N LEU A 108 -7.81 -4.29 9.45
CA LEU A 108 -8.10 -5.29 10.48
C LEU A 108 -8.60 -4.66 11.80
N GLU A 109 -8.24 -3.40 12.07
CA GLU A 109 -8.80 -2.63 13.18
C GLU A 109 -10.24 -2.13 12.94
N GLY A 110 -10.76 -2.25 11.71
CA GLY A 110 -12.10 -1.79 11.34
C GLY A 110 -13.25 -2.66 11.90
N PHE A 111 -12.96 -3.82 12.47
CA PHE A 111 -13.97 -4.67 13.11
C PHE A 111 -14.07 -4.32 14.59
N LEU A 112 -15.17 -3.67 14.98
CA LEU A 112 -15.50 -3.47 16.39
C LEU A 112 -16.00 -4.80 16.99
N PRO A 113 -15.29 -5.41 17.95
CA PRO A 113 -15.76 -6.60 18.63
C PRO A 113 -16.94 -6.23 19.55
N ILE A 114 -18.16 -6.38 19.05
CA ILE A 114 -19.40 -6.09 19.77
C ILE A 114 -19.97 -7.38 20.35
N CYS A 115 -20.31 -7.38 21.63
CA CYS A 115 -21.02 -8.50 22.25
C CYS A 115 -22.40 -8.64 21.59
N SER A 116 -22.72 -9.82 21.06
CA SER A 116 -23.99 -10.09 20.38
C SER A 116 -25.21 -9.86 21.30
N THR A 117 -25.05 -10.13 22.59
CA THR A 117 -26.10 -10.02 23.62
C THR A 117 -26.27 -8.60 24.13
N CYS A 118 -25.22 -7.98 24.70
CA CYS A 118 -25.34 -6.68 25.40
C CYS A 118 -24.90 -5.48 24.57
N LYS A 119 -24.42 -5.68 23.33
CA LYS A 119 -23.94 -4.65 22.40
C LYS A 119 -22.78 -3.77 22.91
N LYS A 120 -22.13 -4.15 24.01
CA LYS A 120 -20.89 -3.51 24.48
C LYS A 120 -19.74 -3.82 23.53
N VAL A 121 -18.80 -2.88 23.42
CA VAL A 121 -17.58 -3.01 22.63
C VAL A 121 -16.46 -3.51 23.54
N ARG A 122 -15.70 -4.51 23.07
CA ARG A 122 -14.51 -4.99 23.75
C ARG A 122 -13.33 -4.05 23.46
N VAL A 123 -12.77 -3.47 24.50
CA VAL A 123 -11.55 -2.66 24.43
C VAL A 123 -10.40 -3.63 24.69
N VAL A 124 -9.68 -4.00 23.62
CA VAL A 124 -8.48 -4.83 23.69
C VAL A 124 -7.31 -3.94 23.32
N ASP A 125 -6.41 -3.66 24.26
CA ASP A 125 -5.12 -3.09 23.92
C ASP A 125 -4.19 -4.21 23.45
N ARG A 126 -3.50 -4.01 22.32
CA ARG A 126 -2.65 -5.05 21.71
C ARG A 126 -1.32 -5.26 22.46
N SER A 127 -1.01 -4.39 23.41
CA SER A 127 0.11 -4.55 24.34
C SER A 127 -0.38 -5.35 25.54
N ALA A 128 -0.10 -6.64 25.52
CA ALA A 128 -0.46 -7.60 26.54
C ALA A 128 -0.12 -7.10 27.96
N GLU A 129 -1.15 -7.07 28.83
CA GLU A 129 -1.11 -7.32 30.30
C GLU A 129 -2.41 -6.83 30.98
N GLU A 130 -3.25 -6.04 30.31
CA GLU A 130 -4.50 -5.54 30.91
C GLU A 130 -5.70 -6.49 30.76
N PRO A 131 -6.58 -6.60 31.79
CA PRO A 131 -7.77 -7.42 31.74
C PRO A 131 -8.77 -6.92 30.68
N GLU A 132 -9.45 -7.85 30.00
CA GLU A 132 -10.47 -7.54 28.99
C GLU A 132 -11.55 -6.60 29.55
N LYS A 133 -11.65 -5.39 29.00
CA LYS A 133 -12.62 -4.38 29.42
C LYS A 133 -13.73 -4.24 28.38
N TRP A 134 -14.97 -4.20 28.87
CA TRP A 134 -16.17 -3.97 28.05
C TRP A 134 -16.75 -2.60 28.36
N GLN A 135 -17.06 -1.83 27.32
CA GLN A 135 -17.68 -0.52 27.47
C GLN A 135 -18.86 -0.29 26.53
N GLY A 136 -19.73 0.65 26.88
CA GLY A 136 -20.86 1.06 26.04
C GLY A 136 -20.37 1.57 24.67
N LEU A 137 -21.16 1.31 23.63
CA LEU A 137 -20.84 1.74 22.26
C LEU A 137 -20.77 3.27 22.14
N ASP A 138 -21.71 3.96 22.80
CA ASP A 138 -21.76 5.40 22.95
C ASP A 138 -20.46 5.96 23.54
N LYS A 139 -20.04 5.42 24.69
CA LYS A 139 -18.80 5.83 25.35
C LYS A 139 -17.57 5.55 24.48
N PHE A 140 -17.53 4.39 23.83
CA PHE A 140 -16.44 4.02 22.93
C PHE A 140 -16.30 4.97 21.74
N ILE A 141 -17.41 5.37 21.12
CA ILE A 141 -17.38 6.28 19.98
C ILE A 141 -17.04 7.70 20.44
N SER A 142 -17.63 8.19 21.53
CA SER A 142 -17.34 9.54 22.06
C SER A 142 -15.91 9.71 22.57
N GLU A 143 -15.23 8.65 23.01
CA GLU A 143 -13.81 8.71 23.40
C GLU A 143 -12.87 8.78 22.19
N LYS A 144 -13.30 8.27 21.02
CA LYS A 144 -12.48 8.19 19.80
C LYS A 144 -12.85 9.20 18.72
N THR A 145 -13.95 9.91 18.89
CA THR A 145 -14.51 10.87 17.92
C THR A 145 -15.12 12.06 18.65
N ASP A 146 -15.24 13.19 17.98
CA ASP A 146 -15.83 14.41 18.56
C ASP A 146 -17.37 14.41 18.47
N VAL A 147 -18.00 13.28 18.83
CA VAL A 147 -19.45 13.07 18.71
C VAL A 147 -20.09 12.95 20.09
N SER A 148 -21.15 13.72 20.30
CA SER A 148 -22.01 13.65 21.49
C SER A 148 -23.29 12.87 21.20
N PHE A 149 -23.67 11.96 22.10
CA PHE A 149 -24.90 11.16 21.97
C PHE A 149 -26.05 11.78 22.78
N THR A 150 -27.25 11.75 22.20
CA THR A 150 -28.51 12.00 22.90
C THR A 150 -29.34 10.73 22.91
N HIS A 151 -30.16 10.54 23.95
CA HIS A 151 -31.01 9.36 24.10
C HIS A 151 -32.49 9.76 23.97
N GLY A 152 -33.21 9.08 23.09
CA GLY A 152 -34.64 9.27 22.86
C GLY A 152 -35.32 7.98 22.45
N TYR A 153 -36.65 7.96 22.46
CA TYR A 153 -37.43 6.82 21.99
C TYR A 153 -37.74 6.96 20.49
N CYS A 154 -37.54 5.89 19.73
CA CYS A 154 -38.17 5.79 18.41
C CYS A 154 -39.70 5.60 18.56
N PRO A 155 -40.50 5.88 17.53
CA PRO A 155 -41.96 5.73 17.60
C PRO A 155 -42.40 4.35 18.10
N GLU A 156 -41.75 3.28 17.63
CA GLU A 156 -42.05 1.90 18.05
C GLU A 156 -41.80 1.66 19.55
N CYS A 157 -40.68 2.15 20.07
CA CYS A 157 -40.36 2.02 21.50
C CYS A 157 -41.29 2.88 22.36
N PHE A 158 -41.65 4.06 21.87
CA PHE A 158 -42.57 4.95 22.56
C PHE A 158 -43.97 4.33 22.68
N ASP A 159 -44.48 3.72 21.61
CA ASP A 159 -45.77 3.03 21.63
C ASP A 159 -45.78 1.81 22.55
N LYS A 160 -44.67 1.06 22.65
CA LYS A 160 -44.52 -0.04 23.62
C LYS A 160 -44.55 0.44 25.07
N VAL A 161 -43.88 1.56 25.36
CA VAL A 161 -43.89 2.13 26.72
C VAL A 161 -45.28 2.65 27.07
N ARG A 162 -45.96 3.30 26.12
CA ARG A 162 -47.34 3.76 26.30
C ARG A 162 -48.34 2.61 26.45
N GLY A 163 -48.19 1.53 25.69
CA GLY A 163 -49.09 0.36 25.76
C GLY A 163 -48.94 -0.50 27.02
N ASN A 164 -47.88 -0.29 27.81
CA ASN A 164 -47.62 -0.94 29.09
C ASN A 164 -47.93 -0.04 30.30
N MET A 165 -48.51 1.14 30.09
CA MET A 165 -49.03 2.04 31.13
C MET A 165 -50.54 1.88 31.26
#